data_AF-A0AAE0K2V5-F1
#
_entry.id   AF-A0AAE0K2V5-F1
#
_cell.length_a   1.000
_cell.length_b   1.000
_cell.length_c   1.000
_cell.angle_alpha   90.00
_cell.angle_beta   90.00
_cell.angle_gamma   90.00
#
_symmetry.space_group_name_H-M   'P 1'
#
loop_
_entity.id
_entity.type
_entity.pdbx_description
1 polymer ?
#
loop_
_entity_poly.entity_id
_entity_poly.type
_entity_poly.pdbx_seq_one_letter_code
_entity_poly.pdbx_strand_id
1 'polypeptide(L)'
;MARRAVTCNLLTTAHTLVARQQIHKTRLRPLDPGSSCSSSSSPQPPTFISRSFSTKTIASLSTMAAADNASHVPTAAPWRDLFVKHLATMPVATFSLATLHHTPAAGSSGDGSTAAEAAPRVRTCVFRGLFGSLPANDRNPAQRNPAVFESELPVLTTDARMDKVGEILLDGSGGGQVEAVWWAEEPATQWRVRGTAWLLGPDIDGDGDGARAAREVLRRRMRRRKDNAEDNEWSWSREVTAHFGNLSPVMRGSFRNPPPGTPVADPATPVGPGLGLGQTVDDLDDPVARANFRVVVIVPTEVDQADLSDPKRARRWLYVYRGGASHKPKPALPGGEVIGEWEKVEVWP
;
A
#
# COMPACT_ATOMS: atom_id res chain seq x y z
N MET A 1 48.75 23.30 43.64
CA MET A 1 48.94 24.73 43.33
C MET A 1 49.23 24.89 41.85
N ALA A 2 48.42 25.72 41.16
CA ALA A 2 48.53 26.31 39.80
C ALA A 2 49.19 25.45 38.68
N ARG A 3 48.45 24.79 37.76
CA ARG A 3 47.62 25.28 36.63
C ARG A 3 48.26 26.39 35.78
N ARG A 4 48.76 26.02 34.59
CA ARG A 4 48.82 26.87 33.39
C ARG A 4 47.90 26.28 32.33
N ALA A 5 46.98 27.10 31.86
CA ALA A 5 46.01 26.80 30.82
C ALA A 5 46.65 26.95 29.43
N VAL A 6 46.34 26.02 28.52
CA VAL A 6 46.53 26.19 27.09
C VAL A 6 45.16 25.99 26.45
N THR A 7 44.61 27.09 25.94
CA THR A 7 43.41 27.18 25.13
C THR A 7 43.74 26.70 23.72
N CYS A 8 43.00 25.70 23.21
CA CYS A 8 43.06 25.29 21.81
C CYS A 8 41.66 25.43 21.21
N ASN A 9 41.47 26.43 20.35
CA ASN A 9 40.24 26.63 19.59
C ASN A 9 40.27 25.76 18.32
N LEU A 10 39.28 24.88 18.20
CA LEU A 10 38.93 24.18 16.97
C LEU A 10 38.16 25.11 16.03
N LEU A 11 38.66 25.28 14.81
CA LEU A 11 37.92 25.83 13.68
C LEU A 11 37.75 24.72 12.64
N THR A 12 36.50 24.31 12.45
CA THR A 12 36.04 23.29 11.51
C THR A 12 35.72 23.95 10.17
N THR A 13 36.44 23.59 9.10
CA THR A 13 36.11 24.03 7.73
C THR A 13 35.35 22.93 7.01
N ALA A 14 34.09 23.21 6.66
CA ALA A 14 33.22 22.36 5.86
C ALA A 14 33.59 22.46 4.37
N HIS A 15 33.88 21.32 3.73
CA HIS A 15 34.00 21.23 2.28
C HIS A 15 32.65 20.88 1.65
N THR A 16 32.11 21.81 0.86
CA THR A 16 30.93 21.60 0.00
C THR A 16 31.42 21.20 -1.39
N LEU A 17 31.03 20.02 -1.88
CA LEU A 17 31.35 19.56 -3.24
C LEU A 17 30.16 19.89 -4.16
N VAL A 18 30.33 20.86 -5.06
CA VAL A 18 29.36 21.20 -6.12
C VAL A 18 29.79 20.49 -7.40
N ALA A 19 29.02 19.50 -7.85
CA ALA A 19 29.22 18.85 -9.13
C ALA A 19 28.57 19.68 -10.26
N ARG A 20 29.40 20.18 -11.18
CA ARG A 20 29.00 20.83 -12.44
C ARG A 20 28.53 19.77 -13.44
N GLN A 21 27.28 19.85 -13.90
CA GLN A 21 26.82 19.18 -15.13
C GLN A 21 27.11 20.08 -16.34
N GLN A 22 27.97 19.60 -17.26
CA GLN A 22 28.12 20.18 -18.60
C GLN A 22 27.02 19.65 -19.52
N ILE A 23 26.24 20.55 -20.09
CA ILE A 23 25.23 20.28 -21.12
C ILE A 23 25.91 20.40 -22.49
N HIS A 24 26.07 19.28 -23.19
CA HIS A 24 26.42 19.29 -24.62
C HIS A 24 25.15 19.57 -25.46
N LYS A 25 25.13 20.75 -26.11
CA LYS A 25 24.16 21.12 -27.13
C LYS A 25 24.58 20.53 -28.48
N THR A 26 23.82 19.59 -29.02
CA THR A 26 23.96 19.14 -30.41
C THR A 26 22.87 19.80 -31.26
N ARG A 27 23.29 20.61 -32.24
CA ARG A 27 22.41 21.30 -33.21
C ARG A 27 21.78 20.30 -34.17
N LEU A 28 20.45 20.33 -34.29
CA LEU A 28 19.70 19.70 -35.39
C LEU A 28 19.70 20.63 -36.61
N ARG A 29 20.02 20.09 -37.80
CA ARG A 29 19.81 20.76 -39.09
C ARG A 29 18.47 20.29 -39.70
N PRO A 30 17.75 21.14 -40.45
CA PRO A 30 16.55 20.74 -41.18
C PRO A 30 16.91 20.00 -42.48
N LEU A 31 16.06 19.03 -42.87
CA LEU A 31 16.13 18.31 -44.14
C LEU A 31 15.01 18.79 -45.07
N ASP A 32 15.38 19.17 -46.29
CA ASP A 32 14.47 19.42 -47.41
C ASP A 32 14.10 18.09 -48.12
N PRO A 33 12.94 18.04 -48.81
CA PRO A 33 12.41 16.82 -49.39
C PRO A 33 12.77 16.68 -50.89
N GLY A 34 13.00 15.43 -51.31
CA GLY A 34 12.91 15.02 -52.71
C GLY A 34 14.15 14.30 -53.22
N SER A 35 14.06 12.98 -53.40
CA SER A 35 14.23 12.36 -54.72
C SER A 35 14.02 10.84 -54.63
N SER A 36 13.28 10.32 -55.61
CA SER A 36 13.02 8.92 -55.91
C SER A 36 14.25 8.20 -56.46
N CYS A 37 14.40 6.89 -56.17
CA CYS A 37 14.58 5.80 -57.16
C CYS A 37 15.07 4.48 -56.50
N SER A 38 14.30 3.42 -56.77
CA SER A 38 14.73 2.08 -57.23
C SER A 38 15.59 1.15 -56.35
N SER A 39 14.92 0.10 -55.86
CA SER A 39 15.28 -1.34 -55.91
C SER A 39 16.71 -1.80 -55.56
N SER A 40 16.83 -2.53 -54.46
CA SER A 40 17.57 -3.81 -54.43
C SER A 40 17.14 -4.68 -53.25
N SER A 41 17.17 -5.98 -53.49
CA SER A 41 16.72 -7.12 -52.70
C SER A 41 17.47 -7.29 -51.36
N SER A 42 16.71 -7.53 -50.28
CA SER A 42 17.25 -8.00 -48.99
C SER A 42 16.67 -9.37 -48.59
N PRO A 43 17.43 -10.19 -47.84
CA PRO A 43 17.12 -11.59 -47.57
C PRO A 43 16.11 -11.76 -46.43
N GLN A 44 15.31 -12.83 -46.49
CA GLN A 44 14.29 -13.13 -45.48
C GLN A 44 14.88 -13.61 -44.15
N PRO A 45 14.28 -13.23 -43.00
CA PRO A 45 14.62 -13.78 -41.70
C PRO A 45 13.99 -15.18 -41.51
N PRO A 46 14.57 -16.04 -40.64
CA PRO A 46 14.09 -17.40 -40.44
C PRO A 46 12.73 -17.42 -39.74
N THR A 47 11.87 -18.32 -40.23
CA THR A 47 10.56 -18.70 -39.68
C THR A 47 10.66 -19.14 -38.23
N PHE A 48 10.07 -18.36 -37.32
CA PHE A 48 9.75 -18.84 -35.97
C PHE A 48 8.55 -19.78 -36.04
N ILE A 49 8.74 -21.01 -35.57
CA ILE A 49 7.68 -22.00 -35.38
C ILE A 49 6.78 -21.49 -34.26
N SER A 50 5.62 -20.94 -34.63
CA SER A 50 4.53 -20.65 -33.71
C SER A 50 3.96 -21.96 -33.18
N ARG A 51 4.33 -22.34 -31.96
CA ARG A 51 3.60 -23.36 -31.20
C ARG A 51 2.43 -22.67 -30.52
N SER A 52 1.23 -22.96 -31.01
CA SER A 52 -0.01 -22.56 -30.38
C SER A 52 -0.08 -23.18 -28.97
N PHE A 53 0.01 -22.35 -27.94
CA PHE A 53 -0.52 -22.72 -26.64
C PHE A 53 -2.01 -22.42 -26.66
N SER A 54 -2.82 -23.47 -26.59
CA SER A 54 -4.26 -23.36 -26.43
C SER A 54 -4.52 -22.69 -25.07
N THR A 55 -4.85 -21.41 -25.10
CA THR A 55 -5.43 -20.68 -23.97
C THR A 55 -6.86 -21.18 -23.80
N LYS A 56 -7.02 -22.27 -23.04
CA LYS A 56 -8.31 -22.57 -22.44
C LYS A 56 -8.61 -21.45 -21.44
N THR A 57 -9.45 -20.53 -21.90
CA THR A 57 -10.38 -19.68 -21.15
C THR A 57 -10.54 -20.12 -19.69
N ILE A 58 -9.86 -19.45 -18.76
CA ILE A 58 -10.25 -19.40 -17.36
C ILE A 58 -11.26 -18.25 -17.28
N ALA A 59 -12.45 -18.50 -17.81
CA ALA A 59 -13.64 -17.76 -17.43
C ALA A 59 -14.37 -18.60 -16.39
N SER A 60 -14.90 -17.93 -15.37
CA SER A 60 -15.68 -18.48 -14.26
C SER A 60 -14.89 -18.89 -13.01
N LEU A 61 -14.33 -17.88 -12.33
CA LEU A 61 -14.24 -17.84 -10.87
C LEU A 61 -14.95 -16.58 -10.37
N SER A 62 -16.20 -16.43 -10.77
CA SER A 62 -17.17 -15.60 -10.05
C SER A 62 -18.23 -16.55 -9.51
N THR A 63 -18.59 -16.32 -8.25
CA THR A 63 -19.71 -16.98 -7.56
C THR A 63 -19.43 -18.38 -7.00
N MET A 64 -18.62 -18.45 -5.93
CA MET A 64 -18.92 -19.28 -4.75
C MET A 64 -18.30 -18.63 -3.51
N ALA A 65 -18.96 -17.61 -2.99
CA ALA A 65 -18.76 -17.09 -1.64
C ALA A 65 -20.12 -16.79 -1.02
N ALA A 66 -20.97 -17.82 -0.97
CA ALA A 66 -22.17 -17.81 -0.16
C ALA A 66 -22.28 -19.19 0.48
N ALA A 67 -22.44 -19.19 1.80
CA ALA A 67 -22.51 -20.34 2.71
C ALA A 67 -21.17 -21.01 3.07
N ASP A 68 -20.52 -20.49 4.10
CA ASP A 68 -20.24 -21.34 5.26
C ASP A 68 -20.23 -20.48 6.55
N ASN A 69 -21.31 -20.58 7.32
CA ASN A 69 -21.46 -19.94 8.63
C ASN A 69 -21.01 -20.93 9.72
N ALA A 70 -19.79 -21.45 9.58
CA ALA A 70 -19.09 -22.13 10.64
C ALA A 70 -18.23 -21.11 11.39
N SER A 71 -18.18 -21.20 12.71
CA SER A 71 -17.35 -20.39 13.61
C SER A 71 -15.85 -20.64 13.38
N HIS A 72 -15.35 -20.23 12.21
CA HIS A 72 -13.97 -20.34 11.84
C HIS A 72 -13.18 -19.24 12.57
N VAL A 73 -12.31 -19.64 13.51
CA VAL A 73 -11.38 -18.74 14.17
C VAL A 73 -10.20 -18.52 13.22
N PRO A 74 -9.94 -17.29 12.74
CA PRO A 74 -8.82 -17.06 11.84
C PRO A 74 -7.50 -17.45 12.50
N THR A 75 -6.49 -17.82 11.72
CA THR A 75 -5.19 -18.27 12.22
C THR A 75 -4.10 -17.24 11.92
N ALA A 76 -3.01 -17.23 12.70
CA ALA A 76 -1.90 -16.31 12.44
C ALA A 76 -1.23 -16.64 11.10
N ALA A 77 -1.01 -15.62 10.27
CA ALA A 77 -0.37 -15.86 8.98
C ALA A 77 1.10 -16.27 9.19
N PRO A 78 1.60 -17.30 8.49
CA PRO A 78 2.95 -17.84 8.72
C PRO A 78 4.08 -16.85 8.38
N TRP A 79 3.78 -15.80 7.61
CA TRP A 79 4.74 -14.77 7.21
C TRP A 79 4.76 -13.55 8.15
N ARG A 80 3.76 -13.40 9.04
CA ARG A 80 3.52 -12.17 9.82
C ARG A 80 4.71 -11.75 10.66
N ASP A 81 5.21 -12.64 11.51
CA ASP A 81 6.20 -12.29 12.52
C ASP A 81 7.54 -11.93 11.88
N LEU A 82 7.91 -12.65 10.82
CA LEU A 82 9.11 -12.35 10.04
C LEU A 82 8.98 -11.02 9.30
N PHE A 83 7.81 -10.75 8.71
CA PHE A 83 7.51 -9.47 8.06
C PHE A 83 7.67 -8.31 9.04
N VAL A 84 7.02 -8.36 10.20
CA VAL A 84 7.12 -7.30 11.23
C VAL A 84 8.56 -7.14 11.73
N LYS A 85 9.27 -8.25 11.96
CA LYS A 85 10.68 -8.24 12.36
C LYS A 85 11.56 -7.54 11.33
N HIS A 86 11.37 -7.83 10.04
CA HIS A 86 12.13 -7.20 8.96
C HIS A 86 11.80 -5.71 8.82
N LEU A 87 10.53 -5.33 8.95
CA LEU A 87 10.16 -3.91 8.88
C LEU A 87 10.70 -3.10 10.07
N ALA A 88 10.89 -3.74 11.23
CA ALA A 88 11.47 -3.10 12.41
C ALA A 88 12.95 -2.71 12.25
N THR A 89 13.66 -3.26 11.26
CA THR A 89 15.04 -2.86 10.94
C THR A 89 15.10 -1.60 10.07
N MET A 90 13.98 -1.12 9.54
CA MET A 90 13.92 0.07 8.70
C MET A 90 13.86 1.35 9.55
N PRO A 91 14.67 2.39 9.26
CA PRO A 91 14.61 3.66 10.00
C PRO A 91 13.22 4.31 9.97
N VAL A 92 12.58 4.23 8.80
CA VAL A 92 11.16 4.49 8.60
C VAL A 92 10.67 3.38 7.70
N ALA A 93 9.64 2.65 8.13
CA ALA A 93 9.06 1.55 7.36
C ALA A 93 8.25 2.08 6.16
N THR A 94 8.94 2.63 5.16
CA THR A 94 8.33 3.11 3.91
C THR A 94 8.15 1.97 2.91
N PHE A 95 7.20 2.13 1.99
CA PHE A 95 6.94 1.17 0.93
C PHE A 95 6.35 1.81 -0.31
N SER A 96 6.48 1.15 -1.45
CA SER A 96 5.82 1.55 -2.69
C SER A 96 4.41 0.96 -2.73
N LEU A 97 3.39 1.79 -2.83
CA LEU A 97 2.00 1.37 -3.02
C LEU A 97 1.59 1.55 -4.49
N ALA A 98 1.35 0.43 -5.17
CA ALA A 98 0.76 0.39 -6.49
C ALA A 98 -0.77 0.26 -6.41
N THR A 99 -1.46 1.02 -7.26
CA THR A 99 -2.93 1.00 -7.45
C THR A 99 -3.23 1.09 -8.94
N LEU A 100 -4.50 0.91 -9.32
CA LEU A 100 -4.98 1.09 -10.69
C LEU A 100 -5.83 2.36 -10.79
N HIS A 101 -5.46 3.24 -11.72
CA HIS A 101 -6.23 4.41 -12.10
C HIS A 101 -7.13 4.08 -13.28
N HIS A 102 -8.44 4.20 -13.08
CA HIS A 102 -9.43 3.93 -14.13
C HIS A 102 -9.84 5.23 -14.81
N THR A 103 -9.56 5.36 -16.10
CA THR A 103 -10.11 6.44 -16.93
C THR A 103 -11.46 6.00 -17.48
N PRO A 104 -12.54 6.78 -17.26
CA PRO A 104 -13.82 6.52 -17.90
C PRO A 104 -13.64 6.46 -19.42
N ALA A 105 -14.24 5.46 -20.08
CA ALA A 105 -14.22 5.40 -21.53
C ALA A 105 -14.88 6.68 -22.09
N ALA A 106 -14.14 7.44 -22.90
CA ALA A 106 -14.66 8.66 -23.51
C ALA A 106 -15.84 8.31 -24.43
N GLY A 107 -17.03 8.82 -24.12
CA GLY A 107 -18.20 8.85 -24.99
C GLY A 107 -18.66 7.48 -25.52
N SER A 108 -19.49 6.77 -24.77
CA SER A 108 -20.25 5.62 -25.29
C SER A 108 -21.40 6.07 -26.20
N SER A 109 -21.09 6.71 -27.33
CA SER A 109 -22.01 6.73 -28.47
C SER A 109 -21.89 5.39 -29.20
N GLY A 110 -22.66 4.42 -28.71
CA GLY A 110 -23.09 3.22 -29.40
C GLY A 110 -22.05 2.44 -30.21
N ASP A 111 -21.24 1.62 -29.55
CA ASP A 111 -21.11 0.21 -29.92
C ASP A 111 -20.40 -0.56 -28.80
N GLY A 112 -20.68 -1.86 -28.69
CA GLY A 112 -20.41 -2.69 -27.51
C GLY A 112 -18.94 -2.75 -27.06
N SER A 113 -18.75 -2.66 -25.74
CA SER A 113 -17.53 -3.00 -24.98
C SER A 113 -16.30 -2.12 -25.20
N THR A 114 -16.26 -0.97 -24.53
CA THR A 114 -15.00 -0.29 -24.20
C THR A 114 -14.65 -0.56 -22.74
N ALA A 115 -13.76 -1.54 -22.50
CA ALA A 115 -13.21 -1.75 -21.16
C ALA A 115 -12.54 -0.45 -20.69
N ALA A 116 -12.88 0.03 -19.48
CA ALA A 116 -12.24 1.19 -18.89
C ALA A 116 -10.72 1.01 -18.91
N GLU A 117 -9.99 1.98 -19.45
CA GLU A 117 -8.53 1.93 -19.47
C GLU A 117 -8.02 2.05 -18.03
N ALA A 118 -7.19 1.08 -17.62
CA ALA A 118 -6.61 1.04 -16.29
C ALA A 118 -5.10 1.29 -16.40
N ALA A 119 -4.62 2.38 -15.81
CA ALA A 119 -3.21 2.74 -15.77
C ALA A 119 -2.64 2.54 -14.36
N PRO A 120 -1.49 1.86 -14.19
CA PRO A 120 -0.90 1.70 -12.86
C PRO A 120 -0.36 3.04 -12.33
N ARG A 121 -0.53 3.26 -11.03
CA ARG A 121 0.06 4.39 -10.30
C ARG A 121 0.84 3.89 -9.11
N VAL A 122 1.97 4.52 -8.82
CA VAL A 122 2.84 4.16 -7.68
C VAL A 122 3.23 5.40 -6.89
N ARG A 123 3.33 5.25 -5.57
CA ARG A 123 3.81 6.29 -4.66
C ARG A 123 4.39 5.67 -3.39
N THR A 124 5.31 6.39 -2.74
CA THR A 124 5.84 5.99 -1.45
C THR A 124 4.85 6.30 -0.33
N CYS A 125 4.61 5.32 0.53
CA CYS A 125 3.76 5.42 1.72
C CYS A 125 4.55 4.99 2.96
N VAL A 126 3.98 5.23 4.15
CA VAL A 126 4.58 4.81 5.43
C VAL A 126 3.69 3.74 6.05
N PHE A 127 4.29 2.61 6.44
CA PHE A 127 3.63 1.57 7.22
C PHE A 127 3.36 2.08 8.64
N ARG A 128 2.11 2.00 9.07
CA ARG A 128 1.61 2.52 10.35
C ARG A 128 1.22 1.40 11.32
N GLY A 129 1.76 0.20 11.11
CA GLY A 129 1.46 -0.99 11.92
C GLY A 129 0.43 -1.91 11.27
N LEU A 130 0.01 -2.91 12.04
CA LEU A 130 -1.06 -3.85 11.67
C LEU A 130 -2.36 -3.41 12.35
N PHE A 131 -3.47 -3.49 11.64
CA PHE A 131 -4.78 -3.07 12.13
C PHE A 131 -5.21 -3.88 13.37
N GLY A 132 -5.70 -3.21 14.42
CA GLY A 132 -6.03 -3.84 15.70
C GLY A 132 -4.80 -4.18 16.55
N SER A 133 -3.59 -3.88 16.10
CA SER A 133 -2.34 -4.17 16.82
C SER A 133 -1.38 -2.99 16.81
N LEU A 134 -1.92 -1.77 16.79
CA LEU A 134 -1.12 -0.54 16.90
C LEU A 134 -0.25 -0.60 18.16
N PRO A 135 1.09 -0.45 18.08
CA PRO A 135 1.96 -0.47 19.25
C PRO A 135 1.63 0.63 20.26
N ALA A 136 2.01 0.43 21.52
CA ALA A 136 1.88 1.47 22.54
C ALA A 136 2.79 2.66 22.21
N ASN A 137 2.25 3.87 22.40
CA ASN A 137 2.98 5.12 22.21
C ASN A 137 2.47 6.13 23.23
N ASP A 138 3.30 6.49 24.20
CA ASP A 138 2.94 7.40 25.30
C ASP A 138 2.64 8.83 24.81
N ARG A 139 3.02 9.16 23.57
CA ARG A 139 2.73 10.45 22.94
C ARG A 139 1.40 10.46 22.17
N ASN A 140 0.70 9.33 22.11
CA ASN A 140 -0.61 9.25 21.48
C ASN A 140 -1.68 9.64 22.51
N PRO A 141 -2.37 10.79 22.35
CA PRO A 141 -3.36 11.23 23.32
C PRO A 141 -4.70 10.51 23.17
N ALA A 142 -4.88 9.67 22.13
CA ALA A 142 -6.14 8.98 21.88
C ALA A 142 -6.32 7.79 22.82
N GLN A 143 -7.56 7.60 23.28
CA GLN A 143 -7.96 6.35 23.93
C GLN A 143 -7.74 5.19 22.95
N ARG A 144 -7.01 4.15 23.38
CA ARG A 144 -6.77 2.96 22.57
C ARG A 144 -7.84 1.90 22.82
N ASN A 145 -8.10 1.09 21.82
CA ASN A 145 -8.86 -0.12 22.01
C ASN A 145 -8.15 -1.08 22.97
N PRO A 146 -8.90 -1.87 23.77
CA PRO A 146 -8.31 -3.01 24.45
C PRO A 146 -7.72 -3.97 23.42
N ALA A 147 -6.70 -4.73 23.82
CA ALA A 147 -5.99 -5.68 22.96
C ALA A 147 -6.81 -6.98 22.73
N VAL A 148 -8.07 -6.84 22.34
CA VAL A 148 -9.01 -7.95 22.08
C VAL A 148 -8.71 -8.59 20.74
N PHE A 149 -8.36 -7.79 19.73
CA PHE A 149 -8.13 -8.27 18.37
C PHE A 149 -6.69 -8.07 17.93
N GLU A 150 -6.27 -8.87 16.96
CA GLU A 150 -5.07 -8.65 16.17
C GLU A 150 -5.26 -9.13 14.73
N SER A 151 -4.41 -8.69 13.83
CA SER A 151 -4.49 -9.07 12.42
C SER A 151 -3.14 -9.01 11.71
N GLU A 152 -3.14 -9.37 10.43
CA GLU A 152 -2.03 -9.19 9.48
C GLU A 152 -2.36 -8.15 8.41
N LEU A 153 -3.14 -7.13 8.76
CA LEU A 153 -3.62 -6.14 7.80
C LEU A 153 -2.73 -4.90 7.87
N PRO A 154 -1.81 -4.66 6.90
CA PRO A 154 -0.94 -3.50 6.91
C PRO A 154 -1.73 -2.21 6.80
N VAL A 155 -1.36 -1.23 7.60
CA VAL A 155 -2.02 0.07 7.65
C VAL A 155 -1.14 1.16 7.08
N LEU A 156 -1.75 2.09 6.34
CA LEU A 156 -1.20 3.42 6.08
C LEU A 156 -2.26 4.48 6.38
N THR A 157 -1.84 5.75 6.47
CA THR A 157 -2.75 6.89 6.57
C THR A 157 -2.65 7.75 5.32
N THR A 158 -3.77 8.33 4.88
CA THR A 158 -3.83 9.14 3.66
C THR A 158 -4.85 10.27 3.81
N ASP A 159 -4.68 11.32 3.02
CA ASP A 159 -5.70 12.36 2.87
C ASP A 159 -6.79 11.87 1.90
N ALA A 160 -8.05 12.09 2.26
CA ALA A 160 -9.25 11.70 1.53
C ALA A 160 -9.32 12.26 0.10
N ARG A 161 -8.56 13.32 -0.17
CA ARG A 161 -8.53 14.04 -1.45
C ARG A 161 -7.42 13.56 -2.39
N MET A 162 -6.58 12.60 -1.97
CA MET A 162 -5.53 12.05 -2.85
C MET A 162 -6.11 11.13 -3.92
N ASP A 163 -5.55 11.14 -5.13
CA ASP A 163 -5.99 10.29 -6.25
C ASP A 163 -6.17 8.81 -5.87
N LYS A 164 -5.26 8.28 -5.03
CA LYS A 164 -5.33 6.88 -4.57
C LYS A 164 -6.62 6.53 -3.84
N VAL A 165 -7.33 7.51 -3.29
CA VAL A 165 -8.60 7.29 -2.60
C VAL A 165 -9.66 6.87 -3.60
N GLY A 166 -9.78 7.58 -4.74
CA GLY A 166 -10.69 7.20 -5.81
C GLY A 166 -10.33 5.85 -6.44
N GLU A 167 -9.03 5.55 -6.54
CA GLU A 167 -8.53 4.26 -7.05
C GLU A 167 -8.85 3.07 -6.11
N ILE A 168 -8.96 3.33 -4.80
CA ILE A 168 -9.33 2.32 -3.80
C ILE A 168 -10.86 2.16 -3.70
N LEU A 169 -11.62 3.24 -3.87
CA LEU A 169 -13.09 3.26 -3.80
C LEU A 169 -13.75 2.79 -5.11
N LEU A 170 -13.34 1.63 -5.63
CA LEU A 170 -14.03 1.03 -6.77
C LEU A 170 -15.52 0.87 -6.41
N ASP A 171 -16.40 1.42 -7.25
CA ASP A 171 -17.87 1.49 -7.06
C ASP A 171 -18.34 2.14 -5.75
N GLY A 172 -17.50 2.95 -5.09
CA GLY A 172 -17.85 3.71 -3.90
C GLY A 172 -17.83 2.94 -2.57
N SER A 173 -17.63 1.62 -2.59
CA SER A 173 -17.63 0.77 -1.39
C SER A 173 -16.24 0.43 -0.83
N GLY A 174 -15.16 0.70 -1.59
CA GLY A 174 -13.81 0.24 -1.26
C GLY A 174 -13.44 -1.08 -1.94
N GLY A 175 -12.32 -1.69 -1.54
CA GLY A 175 -11.90 -3.00 -2.05
C GLY A 175 -11.03 -2.96 -3.31
N GLY A 176 -10.58 -1.78 -3.76
CA GLY A 176 -9.68 -1.65 -4.91
C GLY A 176 -8.39 -2.46 -4.77
N GLN A 177 -7.92 -3.03 -5.88
CA GLN A 177 -6.73 -3.87 -5.91
C GLN A 177 -5.45 -3.07 -5.71
N VAL A 178 -4.56 -3.58 -4.86
CA VAL A 178 -3.27 -2.96 -4.56
C VAL A 178 -2.15 -3.97 -4.47
N GLU A 179 -0.93 -3.50 -4.75
CA GLU A 179 0.32 -4.18 -4.39
C GLU A 179 1.19 -3.22 -3.57
N ALA A 180 1.61 -3.65 -2.38
CA ALA A 180 2.51 -2.90 -1.52
C ALA A 180 3.87 -3.61 -1.46
N VAL A 181 4.95 -2.86 -1.72
CA VAL A 181 6.31 -3.42 -1.82
C VAL A 181 7.25 -2.76 -0.83
N TRP A 182 7.80 -3.55 0.08
CA TRP A 182 8.85 -3.16 1.03
C TRP A 182 10.19 -3.75 0.61
N TRP A 183 11.24 -2.95 0.74
CA TRP A 183 12.62 -3.42 0.72
C TRP A 183 13.20 -3.25 2.12
N ALA A 184 13.41 -4.36 2.83
CA ALA A 184 14.08 -4.36 4.12
C ALA A 184 15.57 -4.62 3.87
N GLU A 185 16.36 -3.55 3.90
CA GLU A 185 17.77 -3.54 3.47
C GLU A 185 18.67 -4.43 4.35
N GLU A 186 18.56 -4.31 5.68
CA GLU A 186 19.37 -5.10 6.62
C GLU A 186 19.20 -6.63 6.43
N PRO A 187 17.98 -7.19 6.38
CA PRO A 187 17.79 -8.62 6.07
C PRO A 187 17.88 -8.93 4.55
N ALA A 188 18.20 -7.96 3.69
CA ALA A 188 18.23 -8.09 2.23
C ALA A 188 16.98 -8.80 1.66
N THR A 189 15.80 -8.45 2.18
CA THR A 189 14.54 -9.14 1.86
C THR A 189 13.53 -8.16 1.27
N GLN A 190 12.95 -8.52 0.12
CA GLN A 190 11.79 -7.84 -0.45
C GLN A 190 10.50 -8.53 -0.03
N TRP A 191 9.50 -7.74 0.38
CA TRP A 191 8.15 -8.20 0.63
C TRP A 191 7.19 -7.52 -0.34
N ARG A 192 6.38 -8.31 -1.06
CA ARG A 192 5.29 -7.80 -1.90
C ARG A 192 3.97 -8.35 -1.37
N VAL A 193 3.09 -7.46 -0.95
CA VAL A 193 1.77 -7.80 -0.41
C VAL A 193 0.72 -7.38 -1.42
N ARG A 194 -0.01 -8.34 -1.98
CA ARG A 194 -1.14 -8.08 -2.89
C ARG A 194 -2.46 -8.33 -2.18
N GLY A 195 -3.47 -7.56 -2.56
CA GLY A 195 -4.82 -7.77 -2.08
C GLY A 195 -5.73 -6.59 -2.38
N THR A 196 -6.72 -6.40 -1.52
CA THR A 196 -7.70 -5.30 -1.62
C THR A 196 -7.44 -4.27 -0.54
N ALA A 197 -7.56 -2.98 -0.85
CA ALA A 197 -7.46 -1.91 0.14
C ALA A 197 -8.84 -1.39 0.55
N TRP A 198 -8.97 -1.00 1.82
CA TRP A 198 -10.20 -0.50 2.42
C TRP A 198 -9.93 0.81 3.15
N LEU A 199 -10.81 1.80 2.97
CA LEU A 199 -10.69 3.12 3.56
C LEU A 199 -11.62 3.26 4.76
N LEU A 200 -11.06 3.68 5.90
CA LEU A 200 -11.81 3.96 7.12
C LEU A 200 -11.72 5.46 7.42
N GLY A 201 -12.88 6.08 7.51
CA GLY A 201 -13.06 7.50 7.84
C GLY A 201 -13.79 7.69 9.17
N PRO A 202 -14.16 8.95 9.49
CA PRO A 202 -14.95 9.26 10.70
C PRO A 202 -16.34 8.62 10.71
N ASP A 203 -16.85 8.23 9.55
CA ASP A 203 -18.15 7.57 9.32
C ASP A 203 -18.10 6.04 9.44
N ILE A 204 -16.99 5.46 9.88
CA ILE A 204 -16.80 4.00 9.91
C ILE A 204 -17.80 3.24 10.80
N ASP A 205 -18.44 3.89 11.76
CA ASP A 205 -19.51 3.28 12.58
C ASP A 205 -20.92 3.51 11.99
N GLY A 206 -21.05 4.24 10.88
CA GLY A 206 -22.32 4.51 10.21
C GLY A 206 -22.85 3.32 9.40
N ASP A 207 -24.08 3.48 8.89
CA ASP A 207 -24.82 2.44 8.16
C ASP A 207 -24.58 2.43 6.65
N GLY A 208 -23.74 3.33 6.13
CA GLY A 208 -23.38 3.40 4.71
C GLY A 208 -22.75 2.09 4.23
N ASP A 209 -23.04 1.72 2.98
CA ASP A 209 -22.65 0.42 2.42
C ASP A 209 -21.13 0.20 2.44
N GLY A 210 -20.34 1.23 2.15
CA GLY A 210 -18.87 1.16 2.23
C GLY A 210 -18.36 0.90 3.65
N ALA A 211 -18.91 1.59 4.66
CA ALA A 211 -18.53 1.38 6.05
C ALA A 211 -18.90 -0.04 6.51
N ARG A 212 -20.10 -0.51 6.17
CA ARG A 212 -20.56 -1.87 6.47
C ARG A 212 -19.69 -2.95 5.82
N ALA A 213 -19.40 -2.82 4.54
CA ALA A 213 -18.55 -3.74 3.79
C ALA A 213 -17.12 -3.78 4.36
N ALA A 214 -16.55 -2.61 4.69
CA ALA A 214 -15.24 -2.53 5.33
C ALA A 214 -15.24 -3.26 6.68
N ARG A 215 -16.22 -3.00 7.56
CA ARG A 215 -16.32 -3.69 8.85
C ARG A 215 -16.45 -5.20 8.67
N GLU A 216 -17.28 -5.66 7.74
CA GLU A 216 -17.49 -7.09 7.47
C GLU A 216 -16.20 -7.79 7.01
N VAL A 217 -15.52 -7.23 6.01
CA VAL A 217 -14.30 -7.81 5.44
C VAL A 217 -13.16 -7.80 6.46
N LEU A 218 -12.96 -6.68 7.15
CA LEU A 218 -11.89 -6.56 8.14
C LEU A 218 -12.15 -7.49 9.35
N ARG A 219 -13.39 -7.58 9.84
CA ARG A 219 -13.74 -8.44 10.97
C ARG A 219 -13.44 -9.92 10.68
N ARG A 220 -13.69 -10.39 9.46
CA ARG A 220 -13.36 -11.77 9.03
C ARG A 220 -11.86 -12.08 9.08
N ARG A 221 -11.01 -11.05 8.99
CA ARG A 221 -9.54 -11.18 8.94
C ARG A 221 -8.88 -10.84 10.28
N MET A 222 -9.64 -10.33 11.25
CA MET A 222 -9.17 -10.07 12.60
C MET A 222 -9.37 -11.31 13.48
N ARG A 223 -8.33 -11.67 14.23
CA ARG A 223 -8.37 -12.73 15.23
C ARG A 223 -8.58 -12.16 16.61
N ARG A 224 -9.31 -12.91 17.43
CA ARG A 224 -9.36 -12.63 18.86
C ARG A 224 -8.05 -13.08 19.51
N ARG A 225 -7.47 -12.23 20.35
CA ARG A 225 -6.43 -12.62 21.30
C ARG A 225 -7.04 -13.48 22.40
N LYS A 226 -6.23 -14.32 23.03
CA LYS A 226 -6.67 -15.24 24.09
C LYS A 226 -7.05 -14.54 25.40
N ASP A 227 -6.89 -13.22 25.48
CA ASP A 227 -7.13 -12.45 26.70
C ASP A 227 -8.62 -12.12 26.89
N ASN A 228 -9.09 -12.17 28.14
CA ASN A 228 -10.49 -12.10 28.59
C ASN A 228 -11.21 -10.75 28.39
N ALA A 229 -10.71 -9.84 27.53
CA ALA A 229 -11.39 -8.58 27.28
C ALA A 229 -12.66 -8.81 26.43
N GLU A 230 -13.75 -8.14 26.80
CA GLU A 230 -15.05 -8.30 26.16
C GLU A 230 -15.06 -7.67 24.76
N ASP A 231 -15.73 -8.32 23.80
CA ASP A 231 -15.79 -7.83 22.41
C ASP A 231 -16.48 -6.47 22.29
N ASN A 232 -17.44 -6.22 23.19
CA ASN A 232 -18.27 -5.02 23.21
C ASN A 232 -17.46 -3.76 23.53
N GLU A 233 -16.25 -3.91 24.05
CA GLU A 233 -15.37 -2.80 24.36
C GLU A 233 -14.53 -2.35 23.17
N TRP A 234 -14.43 -3.12 22.08
CA TRP A 234 -13.65 -2.75 20.90
C TRP A 234 -14.46 -1.90 19.92
N SER A 235 -13.90 -0.79 19.43
CA SER A 235 -14.59 0.17 18.56
C SER A 235 -13.77 0.51 17.29
N TRP A 236 -14.46 0.57 16.14
CA TRP A 236 -13.85 0.94 14.86
C TRP A 236 -13.42 2.41 14.84
N SER A 237 -14.30 3.33 15.24
CA SER A 237 -13.94 4.75 15.35
C SER A 237 -12.80 4.98 16.34
N ARG A 238 -12.76 4.23 17.46
CA ARG A 238 -11.63 4.31 18.39
C ARG A 238 -10.32 3.87 17.74
N GLU A 239 -10.32 2.83 16.90
CA GLU A 239 -9.12 2.41 16.15
C GLU A 239 -8.67 3.49 15.16
N VAL A 240 -9.62 4.09 14.42
CA VAL A 240 -9.33 5.19 13.48
C VAL A 240 -8.77 6.41 14.22
N THR A 241 -9.34 6.77 15.37
CA THR A 241 -8.84 7.87 16.22
C THR A 241 -7.49 7.55 16.83
N ALA A 242 -7.24 6.30 17.25
CA ALA A 242 -5.93 5.87 17.73
C ALA A 242 -4.85 6.04 16.67
N HIS A 243 -5.12 5.72 15.40
CA HIS A 243 -4.20 5.97 14.30
C HIS A 243 -3.95 7.47 14.04
N PHE A 244 -4.99 8.31 14.15
CA PHE A 244 -4.84 9.77 14.02
C PHE A 244 -3.99 10.36 15.15
N GLY A 245 -4.29 9.99 16.39
CA GLY A 245 -3.54 10.43 17.57
C GLY A 245 -2.09 9.94 17.58
N ASN A 246 -1.79 8.83 16.91
CA ASN A 246 -0.42 8.31 16.79
C ASN A 246 0.48 9.11 15.83
N LEU A 247 -0.08 10.07 15.09
CA LEU A 247 0.68 11.00 14.28
C LEU A 247 1.22 12.15 15.14
N SER A 248 2.34 12.77 14.75
CA SER A 248 2.78 14.01 15.41
C SER A 248 1.81 15.16 15.15
N PRO A 249 1.79 16.23 15.98
CA PRO A 249 0.90 17.38 15.75
C PRO A 249 1.06 18.01 14.37
N VAL A 250 2.29 18.12 13.86
CA VAL A 250 2.58 18.63 12.50
C VAL A 250 2.02 17.68 11.44
N MET A 251 2.15 16.37 11.62
CA MET A 251 1.57 15.40 10.68
C MET A 251 0.05 15.41 10.68
N ARG A 252 -0.60 15.62 11.83
CA ARG A 252 -2.05 15.84 11.89
C ARG A 252 -2.45 17.14 11.19
N GLY A 253 -1.67 18.21 11.36
CA GLY A 253 -1.89 19.46 10.65
C GLY A 253 -1.76 19.36 9.12
N SER A 254 -1.03 18.35 8.60
CA SER A 254 -0.94 18.14 7.15
C SER A 254 -2.30 17.84 6.47
N PHE A 255 -3.29 17.32 7.20
CA PHE A 255 -4.66 17.10 6.68
C PHE A 255 -5.44 18.42 6.50
N ARG A 256 -4.88 19.54 6.97
CA ARG A 256 -5.36 20.90 6.73
C ARG A 256 -4.58 21.58 5.61
N ASN A 257 -3.72 20.88 4.86
CA ASN A 257 -3.09 21.47 3.69
C ASN A 257 -4.13 21.73 2.58
N PRO A 258 -3.84 22.63 1.63
CA PRO A 258 -4.57 22.70 0.36
C PRO A 258 -4.65 21.31 -0.31
N PRO A 259 -5.68 21.05 -1.14
CA PRO A 259 -5.88 19.73 -1.73
C PRO A 259 -4.62 19.22 -2.48
N PRO A 260 -4.15 18.00 -2.19
CA PRO A 260 -2.92 17.47 -2.77
C PRO A 260 -3.04 17.29 -4.28
N GLY A 261 -1.94 17.49 -5.01
CA GLY A 261 -1.91 17.37 -6.48
C GLY A 261 -2.41 18.60 -7.23
N THR A 262 -2.97 19.59 -6.53
CA THR A 262 -3.50 20.81 -7.17
C THR A 262 -2.38 21.79 -7.52
N PRO A 263 -2.40 22.41 -8.72
CA PRO A 263 -1.39 23.41 -9.09
C PRO A 263 -1.41 24.63 -8.16
N VAL A 264 -0.24 25.04 -7.68
CA VAL A 264 -0.10 26.19 -6.77
C VAL A 264 -0.54 27.51 -7.42
N ALA A 265 -0.33 27.64 -8.74
CA ALA A 265 -0.65 28.84 -9.50
C ALA A 265 -2.11 28.88 -9.96
N ASP A 266 -2.92 27.85 -9.68
CA ASP A 266 -4.31 27.82 -10.13
C ASP A 266 -5.18 28.78 -9.30
N PRO A 267 -5.65 29.90 -9.88
CA PRO A 267 -6.49 30.85 -9.17
C PRO A 267 -7.89 30.29 -8.89
N ALA A 268 -8.29 29.20 -9.56
CA ALA A 268 -9.57 28.53 -9.35
C ALA A 268 -9.56 27.55 -8.17
N THR A 269 -8.41 27.34 -7.51
CA THR A 269 -8.31 26.56 -6.28
C THR A 269 -8.23 27.51 -5.08
N PRO A 270 -9.36 28.04 -4.58
CA PRO A 270 -9.34 28.84 -3.37
C PRO A 270 -8.85 27.96 -2.21
N VAL A 271 -7.83 28.45 -1.50
CA VAL A 271 -7.44 27.87 -0.22
C VAL A 271 -8.59 28.16 0.75
N GLY A 272 -9.46 27.16 0.92
CA GLY A 272 -10.63 27.26 1.79
C GLY A 272 -10.26 27.66 3.22
N PRO A 273 -11.21 28.19 4.00
CA PRO A 273 -10.95 28.62 5.38
C PRO A 273 -10.36 27.48 6.20
N GLY A 274 -9.29 27.78 6.93
CA GLY A 274 -8.57 26.81 7.77
C GLY A 274 -7.60 25.89 7.01
N LEU A 275 -7.43 26.06 5.69
CA LEU A 275 -6.42 25.35 4.92
C LEU A 275 -5.11 26.14 4.82
N GLY A 276 -3.96 25.46 4.88
CA GLY A 276 -2.65 26.10 4.88
C GLY A 276 -1.52 25.13 5.23
N LEU A 277 -0.30 25.45 4.80
CA LEU A 277 0.89 24.63 5.07
C LEU A 277 1.45 24.87 6.47
N GLY A 278 2.15 23.87 7.01
CA GLY A 278 2.93 24.01 8.25
C GLY A 278 2.09 24.12 9.54
N GLN A 279 0.79 23.87 9.45
CA GLN A 279 -0.10 23.88 10.61
C GLN A 279 0.20 22.71 11.56
N THR A 280 -0.12 22.90 12.84
CA THR A 280 -0.12 21.85 13.86
C THR A 280 -1.53 21.63 14.36
N VAL A 281 -1.88 20.37 14.67
CA VAL A 281 -3.16 19.98 15.24
C VAL A 281 -2.90 19.13 16.46
N ASP A 282 -3.25 19.63 17.65
CA ASP A 282 -3.16 18.89 18.91
C ASP A 282 -4.50 18.22 19.28
N ASP A 283 -5.60 18.82 18.84
CA ASP A 283 -6.95 18.32 19.02
C ASP A 283 -7.22 17.07 18.17
N LEU A 284 -7.74 16.01 18.78
CA LEU A 284 -8.12 14.77 18.10
C LEU A 284 -9.41 14.92 17.28
N ASP A 285 -10.22 15.92 17.59
CA ASP A 285 -11.52 16.17 16.99
C ASP A 285 -11.52 17.37 16.03
N ASP A 286 -10.34 17.86 15.61
CA ASP A 286 -10.21 18.97 14.64
C ASP A 286 -11.04 18.66 13.38
N PRO A 287 -12.11 19.43 13.10
CA PRO A 287 -13.09 19.05 12.09
C PRO A 287 -12.52 19.03 10.68
N VAL A 288 -11.56 19.90 10.38
CA VAL A 288 -10.94 20.00 9.05
C VAL A 288 -9.99 18.84 8.82
N ALA A 289 -9.10 18.57 9.79
CA ALA A 289 -8.17 17.45 9.70
C ALA A 289 -8.93 16.11 9.65
N ARG A 290 -9.97 15.93 10.46
CA ARG A 290 -10.76 14.70 10.54
C ARG A 290 -11.61 14.46 9.30
N ALA A 291 -12.13 15.51 8.66
CA ALA A 291 -12.82 15.39 7.38
C ALA A 291 -11.92 14.79 6.30
N ASN A 292 -10.62 15.10 6.32
CA ASN A 292 -9.64 14.65 5.33
C ASN A 292 -8.85 13.40 5.75
N PHE A 293 -8.77 13.07 7.03
CA PHE A 293 -7.99 11.93 7.51
C PHE A 293 -8.65 10.59 7.15
N ARG A 294 -7.88 9.67 6.54
CA ARG A 294 -8.30 8.29 6.31
C ARG A 294 -7.23 7.30 6.77
N VAL A 295 -7.70 6.18 7.32
CA VAL A 295 -6.89 4.97 7.54
C VAL A 295 -7.14 4.04 6.36
N VAL A 296 -6.07 3.61 5.68
CA VAL A 296 -6.17 2.59 4.64
C VAL A 296 -5.66 1.27 5.23
N VAL A 297 -6.48 0.23 5.11
CA VAL A 297 -6.16 -1.12 5.55
C VAL A 297 -6.04 -2.02 4.33
N ILE A 298 -4.88 -2.63 4.14
CA ILE A 298 -4.65 -3.60 3.07
C ILE A 298 -5.06 -4.98 3.61
N VAL A 299 -5.89 -5.69 2.85
CA VAL A 299 -6.30 -7.07 3.13
C VAL A 299 -5.55 -8.01 2.21
N PRO A 300 -4.49 -8.68 2.72
CA PRO A 300 -3.63 -9.52 1.89
C PRO A 300 -4.38 -10.77 1.39
N THR A 301 -4.26 -11.02 0.09
CA THR A 301 -4.61 -12.28 -0.57
C THR A 301 -3.37 -13.05 -0.99
N GLU A 302 -2.27 -12.33 -1.26
CA GLU A 302 -0.96 -12.93 -1.54
C GLU A 302 0.16 -12.14 -0.85
N VAL A 303 1.19 -12.86 -0.39
CA VAL A 303 2.43 -12.28 0.09
C VAL A 303 3.60 -13.00 -0.59
N ASP A 304 4.52 -12.25 -1.14
CA ASP A 304 5.71 -12.72 -1.84
C ASP A 304 6.94 -12.24 -1.07
N GLN A 305 7.72 -13.19 -0.58
CA GLN A 305 8.93 -12.95 0.19
C GLN A 305 10.13 -13.37 -0.66
N ALA A 306 10.94 -12.41 -1.12
CA ALA A 306 12.19 -12.69 -1.80
C ALA A 306 13.37 -12.37 -0.87
N ASP A 307 14.05 -13.42 -0.39
CA ASP A 307 15.25 -13.34 0.42
C ASP A 307 16.49 -13.39 -0.48
N LEU A 308 17.21 -12.27 -0.52
CA LEU A 308 18.40 -12.06 -1.35
C LEU A 308 19.68 -11.96 -0.50
N SER A 309 19.62 -12.37 0.77
CA SER A 309 20.75 -12.29 1.71
C SER A 309 21.96 -13.13 1.28
N ASP A 310 21.73 -14.25 0.60
CA ASP A 310 22.76 -15.04 -0.09
C ASP A 310 22.53 -14.99 -1.61
N PRO A 311 23.31 -14.17 -2.37
CA PRO A 311 23.17 -14.07 -3.82
C PRO A 311 23.37 -15.38 -4.59
N LYS A 312 24.05 -16.38 -4.00
CA LYS A 312 24.25 -17.70 -4.62
C LYS A 312 23.09 -18.65 -4.34
N ARG A 313 22.27 -18.34 -3.33
CA ARG A 313 21.19 -19.19 -2.83
C ARG A 313 19.95 -18.37 -2.51
N ALA A 314 19.64 -17.39 -3.37
CA ALA A 314 18.43 -16.58 -3.22
C ALA A 314 17.20 -17.49 -3.13
N ARG A 315 16.27 -17.15 -2.24
CA ARG A 315 15.06 -17.94 -1.99
C ARG A 315 13.84 -17.06 -2.10
N ARG A 316 12.75 -17.64 -2.60
CA ARG A 316 11.50 -16.91 -2.74
C ARG A 316 10.33 -17.76 -2.30
N TRP A 317 9.45 -17.20 -1.50
CA TRP A 317 8.25 -17.88 -1.03
C TRP A 317 7.01 -17.09 -1.41
N LEU A 318 6.04 -17.79 -1.97
CA LEU A 318 4.70 -17.27 -2.22
C LEU A 318 3.76 -17.82 -1.14
N TYR A 319 3.07 -16.92 -0.47
CA TYR A 319 1.99 -17.21 0.46
C TYR A 319 0.67 -16.77 -0.16
N VAL A 320 -0.29 -17.69 -0.32
CA VAL A 320 -1.60 -17.41 -0.90
C VAL A 320 -2.69 -17.69 0.14
N TYR A 321 -3.58 -16.73 0.35
CA TYR A 321 -4.71 -16.90 1.24
C TYR A 321 -5.72 -17.87 0.62
N ARG A 322 -6.10 -18.91 1.37
CA ARG A 322 -7.05 -19.94 0.96
C ARG A 322 -8.39 -19.86 1.68
N GLY A 323 -8.49 -19.03 2.71
CA GLY A 323 -9.67 -18.98 3.57
C GLY A 323 -9.73 -20.11 4.59
N GLY A 324 -10.72 -20.03 5.47
CA GLY A 324 -11.04 -21.07 6.43
C GLY A 324 -11.89 -22.16 5.80
N ALA A 325 -11.28 -23.22 5.28
CA ALA A 325 -12.04 -24.39 4.85
C ALA A 325 -12.26 -25.34 6.05
N SER A 326 -13.50 -25.80 6.21
CA SER A 326 -13.92 -26.84 7.18
C SER A 326 -13.27 -28.22 6.92
N HIS A 327 -12.54 -28.37 5.80
CA HIS A 327 -11.77 -29.56 5.44
C HIS A 327 -10.32 -29.16 5.17
N LYS A 328 -9.34 -29.93 5.69
CA LYS A 328 -7.90 -29.73 5.43
C LYS A 328 -7.65 -29.53 3.92
N PRO A 329 -7.43 -28.29 3.45
CA PRO A 329 -7.27 -28.06 2.03
C PRO A 329 -6.01 -28.78 1.56
N LYS A 330 -6.10 -29.49 0.44
CA LYS A 330 -4.90 -29.93 -0.26
C LYS A 330 -4.20 -28.69 -0.84
N PRO A 331 -2.86 -28.62 -0.82
CA PRO A 331 -2.14 -27.58 -1.53
C PRO A 331 -2.56 -27.55 -3.01
N ALA A 332 -2.82 -26.36 -3.54
CA ALA A 332 -3.16 -26.19 -4.96
C ALA A 332 -1.90 -26.05 -5.83
N LEU A 333 -0.78 -25.65 -5.24
CA LEU A 333 0.50 -25.47 -5.91
C LEU A 333 1.40 -26.70 -5.66
N PRO A 334 2.13 -27.19 -6.68
CA PRO A 334 3.11 -28.26 -6.50
C PRO A 334 4.16 -27.89 -5.45
N GLY A 335 4.35 -28.75 -4.44
CA GLY A 335 5.27 -28.48 -3.33
C GLY A 335 4.75 -27.48 -2.30
N GLY A 336 3.48 -27.06 -2.39
CA GLY A 336 2.85 -26.19 -1.42
C GLY A 336 2.57 -26.88 -0.08
N GLU A 337 2.56 -26.10 0.98
CA GLU A 337 2.21 -26.47 2.35
C GLU A 337 1.07 -25.58 2.83
N VAL A 338 -0.04 -26.16 3.28
CA VAL A 338 -1.14 -25.40 3.87
C VAL A 338 -0.90 -25.23 5.38
N ILE A 339 -0.72 -23.99 5.80
CA ILE A 339 -0.48 -23.56 7.19
C ILE A 339 -1.62 -22.62 7.61
N GLY A 340 -2.57 -23.15 8.39
CA GLY A 340 -3.77 -22.41 8.75
C GLY A 340 -4.60 -22.06 7.51
N GLU A 341 -4.88 -20.78 7.31
CA GLU A 341 -5.62 -20.27 6.14
C GLU A 341 -4.73 -19.89 4.95
N TRP A 342 -3.44 -20.19 5.02
CA TRP A 342 -2.45 -19.82 4.01
C TRP A 342 -1.81 -21.04 3.39
N GLU A 343 -1.59 -20.99 2.08
CA GLU A 343 -0.72 -21.93 1.40
C GLU A 343 0.63 -21.26 1.15
N LYS A 344 1.72 -21.90 1.57
CA LYS A 344 3.10 -21.48 1.37
C LYS A 344 3.75 -22.38 0.33
N VAL A 345 4.45 -21.82 -0.65
CA VAL A 345 5.28 -22.59 -1.59
C VAL A 345 6.58 -21.86 -1.86
N GLU A 346 7.68 -22.60 -2.00
CA GLU A 346 8.94 -22.05 -2.49
C GLU A 346 8.93 -22.00 -4.02
N VAL A 347 9.31 -20.85 -4.58
CA VAL A 347 9.37 -20.59 -6.01
C VAL A 347 10.78 -20.14 -6.39
N TRP A 348 11.10 -20.21 -7.68
CA TRP A 348 12.37 -19.67 -8.16
C TRP A 348 12.43 -18.14 -7.97
N PRO A 349 13.58 -17.59 -7.55
CA PRO A 349 13.77 -16.15 -7.33
C PRO A 349 13.31 -15.26 -8.49
#